data_AF-A0A928IW06-F1
#
_entry.id   AF-A0A928IW06-F1
#
_cell.length_a   1.000
_cell.length_b   1.000
_cell.length_c   1.000
_cell.angle_alpha   90.00
_cell.angle_beta   90.00
_cell.angle_gamma   90.00
#
_symmetry.space_group_name_H-M   'P 1'
#
loop_
_entity.id
_entity.type
_entity.pdbx_description
1 polymer ?
#
loop_
_entity_poly.entity_id
_entity_poly.type
_entity_poly.pdbx_seq_one_letter_code
_entity_poly.pdbx_strand_id
1 'polypeptide(L)'
;MTTYFKVFFSKFEECKWLNSMGEKGFLLNKKSFCRYYFTKDENKKYYYSVEYLDYPVKSQQGEEELNNREANGINYLFTRGKWSYFYSTIKSISLTSASKKKIADLYLWKSLYLLFFSGFSWILWGYQKFAVDYIVRYGHIGDGQFDMLKLEGGGFLDSLKTFWNGVLVLLNNSYFKIFTSIFGENSVALVMAFLIPVAIVLTILFALNVIEFVFWQFMSGRKSTKSSKKR
;
A
#
# COMPACT_ATOMS: atom_id res chain seq x y z
N MET A 1 26.03 -10.95 -17.77
CA MET A 1 25.11 -10.36 -16.78
C MET A 1 23.69 -10.55 -17.28
N THR A 2 22.84 -11.25 -16.51
CA THR A 2 21.48 -11.61 -16.93
C THR A 2 20.48 -10.67 -16.26
N THR A 3 19.47 -10.22 -17.00
CA THR A 3 18.48 -9.27 -16.50
C THR A 3 17.09 -9.89 -16.49
N TYR A 4 16.34 -9.68 -15.41
CA TYR A 4 14.94 -10.11 -15.29
C TYR A 4 14.05 -8.92 -14.93
N PHE A 5 12.89 -8.83 -15.57
CA PHE A 5 11.83 -7.90 -15.19
C PHE A 5 10.74 -8.66 -14.42
N LYS A 6 10.49 -8.26 -13.18
CA LYS A 6 9.45 -8.86 -12.35
C LYS A 6 8.92 -7.87 -11.32
N VAL A 7 7.60 -7.84 -11.16
CA VAL A 7 6.93 -6.98 -10.19
C VAL A 7 6.55 -7.83 -8.99
N PHE A 8 6.87 -7.33 -7.79
CA PHE A 8 6.51 -7.96 -6.53
C PHE A 8 5.79 -6.95 -5.65
N PHE A 9 4.59 -7.31 -5.22
CA PHE A 9 3.84 -6.59 -4.19
C PHE A 9 4.18 -7.09 -2.78
N SER A 10 4.72 -8.30 -2.69
CA SER A 10 5.16 -8.96 -1.47
C SER A 10 6.69 -9.04 -1.41
N LYS A 11 7.26 -8.58 -0.29
CA LYS A 11 8.70 -8.76 -0.02
C LYS A 11 9.08 -10.19 0.30
N PHE A 12 8.13 -10.95 0.84
CA PHE A 12 8.32 -12.38 1.05
C PHE A 12 8.42 -13.12 -0.28
N GLU A 13 7.49 -12.89 -1.22
CA GLU A 13 7.54 -13.51 -2.55
C GLU A 13 8.78 -13.06 -3.34
N GLU A 14 9.18 -11.79 -3.20
CA GLU A 14 10.44 -11.31 -3.76
C GLU A 14 11.62 -12.12 -3.20
N CYS A 15 11.72 -12.29 -1.88
CA CYS A 15 12.78 -13.05 -1.23
C CYS A 15 12.77 -14.54 -1.62
N LYS A 16 11.58 -15.16 -1.70
CA LYS A 16 11.41 -16.56 -2.12
C LYS A 16 11.88 -16.75 -3.56
N TRP A 17 11.52 -15.83 -4.44
CA TRP A 17 12.00 -15.85 -5.82
C TRP A 17 13.51 -15.62 -5.91
N LEU A 18 14.07 -14.67 -5.15
CA LEU A 18 15.52 -14.45 -5.08
C LEU A 18 16.25 -15.71 -4.62
N ASN A 19 15.75 -16.41 -3.59
CA ASN A 19 16.30 -17.68 -3.14
C ASN A 19 16.26 -18.76 -4.25
N SER A 20 15.15 -18.89 -4.98
CA SER A 20 15.09 -19.80 -6.14
C SER A 20 16.09 -19.45 -7.25
N MET A 21 16.38 -18.16 -7.45
CA MET A 21 17.43 -17.71 -8.38
C MET A 21 18.82 -18.01 -7.81
N GLY A 22 19.04 -17.80 -6.53
CA GLY A 22 20.29 -18.08 -5.85
C GLY A 22 20.65 -19.56 -5.80
N GLU A 23 19.66 -20.46 -5.68
CA GLU A 23 19.85 -21.91 -5.79
C GLU A 23 20.35 -22.34 -7.17
N LYS A 24 20.02 -21.56 -8.21
CA LYS A 24 20.50 -21.75 -9.59
C LYS A 24 21.81 -21.02 -9.87
N GLY A 25 22.47 -20.50 -8.83
CA GLY A 25 23.75 -19.80 -8.93
C GLY A 25 23.68 -18.36 -9.43
N PHE A 26 22.50 -17.72 -9.37
CA PHE A 26 22.40 -16.30 -9.73
C PHE A 26 22.69 -15.41 -8.51
N LEU A 27 23.80 -14.67 -8.57
CA LEU A 27 24.16 -13.60 -7.63
C LEU A 27 23.53 -12.28 -8.06
N LEU A 28 22.73 -11.65 -7.20
CA LEU A 28 22.11 -10.37 -7.43
C LEU A 28 23.13 -9.25 -7.25
N ASN A 29 23.45 -8.53 -8.32
CA ASN A 29 24.39 -7.41 -8.27
C ASN A 29 23.68 -6.09 -7.96
N LYS A 30 22.52 -5.89 -8.59
CA LYS A 30 21.78 -4.63 -8.52
C LYS A 30 20.29 -4.88 -8.75
N LYS A 31 19.48 -4.00 -8.17
CA LYS A 31 18.07 -3.87 -8.49
C LYS A 31 17.74 -2.43 -8.88
N SER A 32 17.26 -2.23 -10.10
CA SER A 32 16.54 -1.00 -10.49
C SER A 32 15.04 -1.29 -10.54
N PHE A 33 14.18 -0.28 -10.62
CA PHE A 33 12.71 -0.43 -10.63
C PHE A 33 12.20 -1.70 -11.35
N CYS A 34 11.71 -2.69 -10.59
CA CYS A 34 11.25 -4.02 -11.04
C CYS A 34 12.23 -4.80 -11.95
N ARG A 35 13.49 -4.38 -12.05
CA ARG A 35 14.56 -4.97 -12.86
C ARG A 35 15.67 -5.49 -11.96
N TYR A 36 16.01 -6.75 -12.14
CA TYR A 36 17.01 -7.47 -11.36
C TYR A 36 18.16 -7.88 -12.24
N TYR A 37 19.37 -7.55 -11.81
CA TYR A 37 20.58 -7.83 -12.56
C TYR A 37 21.41 -8.87 -11.82
N PHE A 38 21.69 -9.98 -12.48
CA PHE A 38 22.41 -11.10 -11.90
C PHE A 38 23.71 -11.41 -12.64
N THR A 39 24.68 -11.94 -11.88
CA THR A 39 25.81 -12.70 -12.41
C THR A 39 25.53 -14.17 -12.14
N LYS A 40 25.73 -15.03 -13.14
CA LYS A 40 25.57 -16.48 -12.98
C LYS A 40 26.93 -17.08 -12.60
N ASP A 41 26.96 -17.84 -11.52
CA ASP A 41 28.10 -18.64 -11.07
C ASP A 41 27.58 -20.06 -10.80
N GLU A 42 27.84 -20.99 -11.73
CA GLU A 42 27.27 -22.35 -11.69
C GLU A 42 27.80 -23.19 -10.52
N ASN A 43 28.92 -22.77 -9.93
CA ASN A 43 29.58 -23.50 -8.84
C ASN A 43 29.12 -23.03 -7.46
N LYS A 44 28.26 -22.00 -7.39
CA LYS A 44 27.84 -21.41 -6.12
C LYS A 44 26.33 -21.41 -5.98
N LYS A 45 25.89 -21.47 -4.72
CA LYS A 45 24.52 -21.21 -4.32
C LYS A 45 24.49 -19.97 -3.44
N TYR A 46 23.42 -19.21 -3.59
CA TYR A 46 23.21 -17.98 -2.83
C TYR A 46 21.88 -18.06 -2.09
N TYR A 47 21.90 -17.70 -0.81
CA TYR A 47 20.72 -17.57 0.03
C TYR A 47 20.50 -16.10 0.34
N TYR A 48 19.33 -15.57 0.02
CA TYR A 48 18.97 -14.17 0.17
C TYR A 48 18.11 -13.92 1.40
N SER A 49 18.31 -12.76 2.01
CA SER A 49 17.39 -12.15 2.97
C SER A 49 17.09 -10.72 2.55
N VAL A 50 15.82 -10.34 2.68
CA VAL A 50 15.33 -8.98 2.42
C VAL A 50 14.74 -8.48 3.73
N GLU A 51 15.41 -7.51 4.35
CA GLU A 51 15.08 -7.06 5.71
C GLU A 51 14.71 -5.59 5.72
N TYR A 52 13.84 -5.22 6.65
CA TYR A 52 13.49 -3.83 6.90
C TYR A 52 14.31 -3.32 8.09
N LEU A 53 15.20 -2.36 7.83
CA LEU A 53 16.03 -1.72 8.87
C LEU A 53 15.41 -0.39 9.27
N ASP A 54 15.36 -0.11 10.59
CA ASP A 54 14.81 1.14 11.11
C ASP A 54 15.81 2.31 10.98
N TYR A 55 17.09 1.97 10.90
CA TYR A 55 18.18 2.91 10.73
C TYR A 55 18.77 2.83 9.31
N PRO A 56 19.32 3.94 8.81
CA PRO A 56 20.16 3.91 7.62
C PRO A 56 21.35 2.98 7.84
N VAL A 57 21.74 2.23 6.80
CA VAL A 57 22.92 1.35 6.86
C VAL A 57 24.22 2.11 7.15
N LYS A 58 24.27 3.40 6.79
CA LYS A 58 25.42 4.29 7.05
C LYS A 58 25.45 4.91 8.45
N SER A 59 24.51 4.57 9.33
CA SER A 59 24.60 4.99 10.73
C SER A 59 25.57 4.08 11.48
N GLN A 60 26.09 4.53 12.63
CA GLN A 60 26.95 3.72 13.49
C GLN A 60 26.31 2.37 13.83
N GLN A 61 25.02 2.37 14.20
CA GLN A 61 24.27 1.13 14.47
C GLN A 61 24.15 0.23 13.23
N GLY A 62 23.98 0.83 12.05
CA GLY A 62 23.94 0.11 10.79
C GLY A 62 25.26 -0.59 10.47
N GLU A 63 26.37 0.11 10.65
CA GLU A 63 27.71 -0.44 10.43
C GLU A 63 28.05 -1.54 11.43
N GLU A 64 27.71 -1.37 12.70
CA GLU A 64 27.87 -2.42 13.71
C GLU A 64 27.07 -3.68 13.36
N GLU A 65 25.81 -3.53 12.93
CA GLU A 65 25.00 -4.68 12.51
C GLU A 65 25.56 -5.35 11.24
N LEU A 66 26.02 -4.57 10.27
CA LEU A 66 26.66 -5.09 9.06
C LEU A 66 27.91 -5.89 9.40
N ASN A 67 28.82 -5.33 10.20
CA ASN A 67 30.06 -5.99 10.60
C ASN A 67 29.76 -7.30 11.33
N ASN A 68 28.77 -7.31 12.23
CA ASN A 68 28.32 -8.51 12.92
C ASN A 68 27.77 -9.57 11.95
N ARG A 69 27.08 -9.16 10.89
CA ARG A 69 26.54 -10.07 9.86
C ARG A 69 27.63 -10.62 8.95
N GLU A 70 28.57 -9.78 8.54
CA GLU A 70 29.72 -10.18 7.72
C GLU A 70 30.60 -11.18 8.45
N ALA A 71 30.85 -10.97 9.74
CA ALA A 71 31.53 -11.93 10.62
C ALA A 71 30.80 -13.30 10.68
N ASN A 72 29.50 -13.32 10.43
CA ASN A 72 28.67 -14.52 10.38
C ASN A 72 28.51 -15.12 8.97
N GLY A 73 29.26 -14.64 7.98
CA GLY A 73 29.22 -15.09 6.59
C GLY A 73 28.00 -14.59 5.82
N ILE A 74 27.38 -13.49 6.27
CA ILE A 74 26.27 -12.82 5.60
C ILE A 74 26.78 -11.51 5.03
N ASN A 75 26.81 -11.43 3.72
CA ASN A 75 27.32 -10.26 2.99
C ASN A 75 26.16 -9.32 2.65
N TYR A 76 26.43 -8.02 2.75
CA TYR A 76 25.52 -6.99 2.32
C TYR A 76 25.62 -6.73 0.81
N LEU A 77 24.49 -6.44 0.16
CA LEU A 77 24.43 -6.08 -1.26
C LEU A 77 24.17 -4.59 -1.45
N PHE A 78 22.96 -4.17 -1.11
CA PHE A 78 22.50 -2.80 -1.27
C PHE A 78 21.24 -2.56 -0.43
N THR A 79 20.92 -1.29 -0.24
CA THR A 79 19.69 -0.83 0.40
C THR A 79 18.87 -0.02 -0.59
N ARG A 80 17.55 -0.18 -0.52
CA ARG A 80 16.57 0.62 -1.26
C ARG A 80 15.50 1.13 -0.31
N GLY A 81 15.56 2.42 0.01
CA GLY A 81 14.77 3.01 1.09
C GLY A 81 15.20 2.40 2.43
N LYS A 82 14.27 1.75 3.13
CA LYS A 82 14.54 1.03 4.39
C LYS A 82 14.72 -0.49 4.20
N TRP A 83 14.65 -0.98 2.97
CA TRP A 83 14.83 -2.40 2.66
C TRP A 83 16.30 -2.69 2.32
N SER A 84 16.93 -3.55 3.10
CA SER A 84 18.31 -3.99 2.90
C SER A 84 18.34 -5.43 2.39
N TYR A 85 19.21 -5.68 1.42
CA TYR A 85 19.36 -6.96 0.75
C TYR A 85 20.69 -7.58 1.18
N PHE A 86 20.61 -8.84 1.61
CA PHE A 86 21.75 -9.63 2.07
C PHE A 86 21.83 -10.94 1.32
N TYR A 87 23.01 -11.52 1.24
CA TYR A 87 23.21 -12.89 0.79
C TYR A 87 24.22 -13.66 1.63
N SER A 88 24.10 -14.98 1.63
CA SER A 88 25.12 -15.89 2.16
C SER A 88 25.33 -17.03 1.17
N THR A 89 26.55 -17.54 1.11
CA THR A 89 26.89 -18.75 0.33
C THR A 89 26.87 -20.01 1.17
N ILE A 90 26.86 -19.86 2.51
CA ILE A 90 27.05 -20.97 3.45
C ILE A 90 25.72 -21.47 4.00
N LYS A 91 24.86 -20.55 4.43
CA LYS A 91 23.63 -20.88 5.17
C LYS A 91 22.43 -20.08 4.72
N SER A 92 21.24 -20.67 4.87
CA SER A 92 20.00 -19.93 4.74
C SER A 92 19.94 -18.82 5.79
N ILE A 93 19.60 -17.61 5.37
CA ILE A 93 19.46 -16.48 6.29
C ILE A 93 18.02 -16.48 6.81
N SER A 94 17.85 -16.71 8.10
CA SER A 94 16.55 -16.60 8.76
C SER A 94 16.34 -15.19 9.31
N LEU A 95 15.16 -14.63 9.02
CA LEU A 95 14.73 -13.37 9.62
C LEU A 95 14.53 -13.53 11.12
N THR A 96 15.04 -12.58 11.90
CA THR A 96 14.80 -12.51 13.34
C THR A 96 13.33 -12.24 13.63
N SER A 97 12.84 -12.69 14.80
CA SER A 97 11.46 -12.39 15.24
C SER A 97 11.19 -10.90 15.31
N ALA A 98 12.18 -10.11 15.73
CA ALA A 98 12.10 -8.65 15.76
C ALA A 98 11.91 -8.06 14.35
N SER A 99 12.71 -8.48 13.36
CA SER A 99 12.56 -8.01 11.97
C SER A 99 11.19 -8.41 11.40
N LYS A 100 10.71 -9.63 11.66
CA LYS A 100 9.39 -10.08 11.23
C LYS A 100 8.26 -9.22 11.79
N LYS A 101 8.32 -8.91 13.10
CA LYS A 101 7.32 -8.06 13.76
C LYS A 101 7.30 -6.66 13.14
N LYS A 102 8.46 -6.05 12.92
CA LYS A 102 8.55 -4.72 12.29
C LYS A 102 7.96 -4.69 10.88
N ILE A 103 8.23 -5.74 10.09
CA ILE A 103 7.62 -5.89 8.77
C ILE A 103 6.10 -6.01 8.88
N ALA A 104 5.59 -6.78 9.84
CA ALA A 104 4.16 -6.85 10.11
C ALA A 104 3.58 -5.47 10.45
N ASP A 105 4.16 -4.75 11.40
CA ASP A 105 3.70 -3.43 11.83
C ASP A 105 3.67 -2.43 10.65
N LEU A 106 4.66 -2.47 9.77
CA LEU A 106 4.67 -1.66 8.54
C LEU A 106 3.47 -1.96 7.63
N TYR A 107 3.17 -3.25 7.39
CA TYR A 107 2.04 -3.63 6.55
C TYR A 107 0.69 -3.33 7.21
N LEU A 108 0.60 -3.40 8.55
CA LEU A 108 -0.59 -2.97 9.29
C LEU A 108 -0.88 -1.49 9.04
N TRP A 109 0.11 -0.62 9.24
CA TRP A 109 -0.06 0.82 9.04
C TRP A 109 -0.41 1.17 7.60
N LYS A 110 0.22 0.51 6.63
CA LYS A 110 -0.15 0.67 5.21
C LYS A 110 -1.57 0.22 4.94
N SER A 111 -2.01 -0.88 5.55
CA SER A 111 -3.38 -1.37 5.43
C SER A 111 -4.36 -0.36 6.00
N LEU A 112 -4.13 0.15 7.21
CA LEU A 112 -4.97 1.18 7.83
C LEU A 112 -5.05 2.45 6.96
N TYR A 113 -3.92 2.90 6.44
CA TYR A 113 -3.87 4.03 5.51
C TYR A 113 -4.71 3.76 4.26
N LEU A 114 -4.50 2.62 3.58
CA LEU A 114 -5.24 2.29 2.35
C LEU A 114 -6.73 2.08 2.60
N LEU A 115 -7.12 1.53 3.76
CA LEU A 115 -8.52 1.42 4.17
C LEU A 115 -9.16 2.80 4.30
N PHE A 116 -8.48 3.72 4.99
CA PHE A 116 -8.95 5.09 5.16
C PHE A 116 -9.17 5.78 3.81
N PHE A 117 -8.17 5.75 2.91
CA PHE A 117 -8.28 6.40 1.61
C PHE A 117 -9.28 5.71 0.67
N SER A 118 -9.38 4.38 0.73
CA SER A 118 -10.39 3.63 -0.01
C SER A 118 -11.79 3.98 0.47
N GLY A 119 -12.03 3.97 1.79
CA GLY A 119 -13.30 4.36 2.39
C GLY A 119 -13.67 5.81 2.06
N PHE A 120 -12.74 6.73 2.18
CA PHE A 120 -12.92 8.13 1.81
C PHE A 120 -13.29 8.29 0.32
N SER A 121 -12.63 7.55 -0.58
CA SER A 121 -12.93 7.57 -2.01
C SER A 121 -14.35 7.05 -2.30
N TRP A 122 -14.78 5.99 -1.63
CA TRP A 122 -16.15 5.46 -1.75
C TRP A 122 -17.20 6.45 -1.22
N ILE A 123 -16.92 7.16 -0.12
CA ILE A 123 -17.81 8.19 0.42
C ILE A 123 -17.95 9.34 -0.58
N LEU A 124 -16.84 9.84 -1.14
CA LEU A 124 -16.86 10.91 -2.14
C LEU A 124 -17.65 10.50 -3.38
N TRP A 125 -17.40 9.29 -3.90
CA TRP A 125 -18.14 8.76 -5.04
C TRP A 125 -19.63 8.63 -4.75
N GLY A 126 -19.99 8.09 -3.57
CA GLY A 126 -21.39 7.94 -3.15
C GLY A 126 -22.10 9.28 -3.03
N TYR A 127 -21.44 10.28 -2.46
CA TYR A 127 -21.94 11.65 -2.38
C TYR A 127 -22.14 12.28 -3.77
N GLN A 128 -21.16 12.16 -4.66
CA GLN A 128 -21.25 12.68 -6.03
C GLN A 128 -22.38 12.01 -6.81
N LYS A 129 -22.51 10.68 -6.71
CA LYS A 129 -23.61 9.95 -7.34
C LYS A 129 -24.97 10.40 -6.80
N PHE A 130 -25.10 10.51 -5.48
CA PHE A 130 -26.32 11.03 -4.85
C PHE A 130 -26.66 12.44 -5.33
N ALA A 131 -25.66 13.34 -5.40
CA ALA A 131 -25.83 14.70 -5.90
C ALA A 131 -26.32 14.72 -7.36
N VAL A 132 -25.70 13.93 -8.23
CA VAL A 132 -26.12 13.82 -9.65
C VAL A 132 -27.53 13.23 -9.76
N ASP A 133 -27.83 12.12 -9.07
CA ASP A 133 -29.15 11.48 -9.09
C ASP A 133 -30.23 12.43 -8.55
N TYR A 134 -29.92 13.21 -7.50
CA TYR A 134 -30.82 14.20 -6.93
C TYR A 134 -31.11 15.33 -7.93
N ILE A 135 -30.08 15.86 -8.60
CA ILE A 135 -30.25 16.87 -9.66
C ILE A 135 -31.08 16.31 -10.82
N VAL A 136 -30.79 15.10 -11.29
CA VAL A 136 -31.52 14.50 -12.42
C VAL A 136 -32.99 14.22 -12.05
N ARG A 137 -33.28 13.82 -10.80
CA ARG A 137 -34.64 13.49 -10.36
C ARG A 137 -35.49 14.69 -9.96
N TYR A 138 -34.88 15.70 -9.33
CA TYR A 138 -35.61 16.80 -8.69
C TYR A 138 -35.20 18.17 -9.23
N GLY A 139 -34.04 18.29 -9.86
CA GLY A 139 -33.60 19.50 -10.54
C GLY A 139 -34.16 19.54 -11.96
N HIS A 140 -35.35 20.12 -12.14
CA HIS A 140 -35.58 20.83 -13.38
C HIS A 140 -34.53 21.95 -13.44
N ILE A 141 -33.51 21.80 -14.29
CA ILE A 141 -32.56 22.87 -14.64
C ILE A 141 -33.32 23.85 -15.56
N GLY A 142 -34.36 24.46 -15.02
CA GLY A 142 -35.05 25.63 -15.58
C GLY A 142 -34.72 26.80 -14.67
N ASP A 143 -33.96 27.76 -15.19
CA ASP A 143 -33.77 29.12 -14.66
C ASP A 143 -33.19 29.29 -13.25
N GLY A 144 -32.33 28.35 -12.81
CA GLY A 144 -31.30 28.68 -11.82
C GLY A 144 -31.75 28.79 -10.36
N GLN A 145 -32.88 28.20 -9.99
CA GLN A 145 -33.24 28.03 -8.58
C GLN A 145 -33.46 26.55 -8.27
N PHE A 146 -32.61 25.98 -7.40
CA PHE A 146 -32.98 24.77 -6.68
C PHE A 146 -34.12 25.18 -5.77
N ASP A 147 -35.36 24.86 -6.15
CA ASP A 147 -36.49 24.97 -5.24
C ASP A 147 -36.14 24.15 -3.99
N MET A 148 -35.94 24.85 -2.86
CA MET A 148 -35.86 24.19 -1.57
C MET A 148 -37.12 23.36 -1.44
N LEU A 149 -36.97 22.05 -1.26
CA LEU A 149 -38.06 21.15 -0.91
C LEU A 149 -38.83 21.78 0.26
N LYS A 150 -39.97 22.41 -0.02
CA LYS A 150 -40.90 22.88 1.00
C LYS A 150 -41.50 21.63 1.64
N LEU A 151 -40.92 21.21 2.75
CA LEU A 151 -41.46 20.15 3.58
C LEU A 151 -42.41 20.79 4.58
N GLU A 152 -43.71 20.59 4.38
CA GLU A 152 -44.74 20.99 5.33
C GLU A 152 -44.72 20.02 6.53
N GLY A 153 -44.04 20.42 7.60
CA GLY A 153 -43.98 19.67 8.87
C GLY A 153 -43.37 20.55 9.98
N GLY A 154 -44.16 20.86 11.02
CA GLY A 154 -43.82 21.84 12.06
C GLY A 154 -42.96 21.33 13.23
N GLY A 155 -42.16 20.27 13.04
CA GLY A 155 -41.36 19.65 14.10
C GLY A 155 -39.88 20.07 14.14
N PHE A 156 -39.22 19.98 15.30
CA PHE A 156 -37.77 20.24 15.45
C PHE A 156 -36.91 19.37 14.52
N LEU A 157 -37.27 18.09 14.34
CA LEU A 157 -36.58 17.18 13.41
C LEU A 157 -36.75 17.61 11.95
N ASP A 158 -37.87 18.23 11.58
CA ASP A 158 -38.11 18.73 10.24
C ASP A 158 -37.34 20.03 9.99
N SER A 159 -37.23 20.89 11.00
CA SER A 159 -36.32 22.06 10.97
C SER A 159 -34.86 21.63 10.84
N LEU A 160 -34.43 20.59 11.56
CA LEU A 160 -33.06 20.06 11.47
C LEU A 160 -32.78 19.44 10.09
N LYS A 161 -33.73 18.68 9.53
CA LYS A 161 -33.64 18.15 8.17
C LYS A 161 -33.59 19.26 7.12
N THR A 162 -34.43 20.29 7.27
CA THR A 162 -34.47 21.45 6.37
C THR A 162 -33.14 22.22 6.42
N PHE A 163 -32.58 22.41 7.62
CA PHE A 163 -31.26 23.02 7.79
C PHE A 163 -30.17 22.20 7.12
N TRP A 164 -30.10 20.88 7.36
CA TRP A 164 -29.11 20.00 6.73
C TRP A 164 -29.29 19.92 5.21
N ASN A 165 -30.53 19.91 4.71
CA ASN A 165 -30.80 19.99 3.27
C ASN A 165 -30.31 21.32 2.69
N GLY A 166 -30.53 22.45 3.36
CA GLY A 166 -30.01 23.75 2.96
C GLY A 166 -28.49 23.79 2.93
N VAL A 167 -27.82 23.24 3.95
CA VAL A 167 -26.35 23.11 4.00
C VAL A 167 -25.85 22.22 2.88
N LEU A 168 -26.48 21.07 2.63
CA LEU A 168 -26.10 20.15 1.56
C LEU A 168 -26.29 20.78 0.18
N VAL A 169 -27.38 21.52 -0.05
CA VAL A 169 -27.61 22.26 -1.30
C VAL A 169 -26.58 23.37 -1.49
N LEU A 170 -26.25 24.13 -0.46
CA LEU A 170 -25.21 25.17 -0.51
C LEU A 170 -23.83 24.59 -0.80
N LEU A 171 -23.46 23.50 -0.13
CA LEU A 171 -22.20 22.80 -0.35
C LEU A 171 -22.15 22.18 -1.75
N ASN A 172 -23.25 21.58 -2.20
CA ASN A 172 -23.32 20.95 -3.53
C ASN A 172 -23.26 22.02 -4.63
N ASN A 173 -23.98 23.14 -4.50
CA ASN A 173 -23.91 24.25 -5.46
C ASN A 173 -22.54 24.92 -5.48
N SER A 174 -21.92 25.12 -4.31
CA SER A 174 -20.56 25.68 -4.23
C SER A 174 -19.53 24.73 -4.83
N TYR A 175 -19.64 23.43 -4.53
CA TYR A 175 -18.81 22.39 -5.11
C TYR A 175 -18.97 22.34 -6.62
N PHE A 176 -20.21 22.24 -7.14
CA PHE A 176 -20.48 22.15 -8.57
C PHE A 176 -19.98 23.40 -9.30
N LYS A 177 -20.20 24.59 -8.75
CA LYS A 177 -19.75 25.86 -9.34
C LYS A 177 -18.22 25.97 -9.39
N ILE A 178 -17.53 25.64 -8.29
CA ILE A 178 -16.06 25.61 -8.26
C ILE A 178 -15.55 24.55 -9.23
N PHE A 179 -16.16 23.38 -9.23
CA PHE A 179 -15.74 22.24 -10.03
C PHE A 179 -15.93 22.49 -11.54
N THR A 180 -17.10 22.97 -11.98
CA THR A 180 -17.33 23.33 -13.38
C THR A 180 -16.51 24.54 -13.79
N SER A 181 -16.21 25.50 -12.88
CA SER A 181 -15.31 26.60 -13.20
C SER A 181 -13.86 26.16 -13.44
N ILE A 182 -13.41 25.09 -12.78
CA ILE A 182 -12.03 24.58 -12.90
C ILE A 182 -11.91 23.60 -14.07
N PHE A 183 -12.91 22.74 -14.27
CA PHE A 183 -12.80 21.59 -15.17
C PHE A 183 -13.73 21.64 -16.40
N GLY A 184 -14.67 22.60 -16.47
CA GLY A 184 -15.65 22.73 -17.55
C GLY A 184 -16.85 21.80 -17.42
N GLU A 185 -17.93 22.03 -18.18
CA GLU A 185 -19.21 21.31 -18.01
C GLU A 185 -19.16 19.80 -18.33
N ASN A 186 -18.27 19.37 -19.22
CA ASN A 186 -18.08 17.96 -19.59
C ASN A 186 -17.26 17.13 -18.58
N SER A 187 -16.78 17.75 -17.50
CA SER A 187 -15.80 17.15 -16.58
C SER A 187 -16.38 16.25 -15.49
N VAL A 188 -17.68 16.36 -15.19
CA VAL A 188 -18.30 15.60 -14.10
C VAL A 188 -18.30 14.10 -14.42
N ALA A 189 -18.68 13.74 -15.66
CA ALA A 189 -18.60 12.36 -16.15
C ALA A 189 -17.15 11.84 -16.18
N LEU A 190 -16.21 12.71 -16.54
CA LEU A 190 -14.79 12.39 -16.62
C LEU A 190 -14.21 12.11 -15.22
N VAL A 191 -14.52 12.92 -14.21
CA VAL A 191 -14.07 12.70 -12.83
C VAL A 191 -14.70 11.47 -12.19
N MET A 192 -15.99 11.20 -12.46
CA MET A 192 -16.63 9.94 -12.06
C MET A 192 -15.94 8.72 -12.69
N ALA A 193 -15.53 8.83 -13.96
CA ALA A 193 -14.78 7.80 -14.66
C ALA A 193 -13.36 7.58 -14.09
N PHE A 194 -12.76 8.56 -13.41
CA PHE A 194 -11.43 8.42 -12.77
C PHE A 194 -11.50 7.95 -11.31
N LEU A 195 -12.50 8.41 -10.54
CA LEU A 195 -12.59 8.08 -9.11
C LEU A 195 -12.90 6.61 -8.85
N ILE A 196 -13.73 5.97 -9.68
CA ILE A 196 -14.06 4.54 -9.54
C ILE A 196 -12.80 3.65 -9.74
N PRO A 197 -12.02 3.77 -10.84
CA PRO A 197 -10.77 3.03 -10.98
C PRO A 197 -9.78 3.27 -9.85
N VAL A 198 -9.65 4.51 -9.38
CA VAL A 198 -8.75 4.85 -8.26
C VAL A 198 -9.20 4.15 -6.98
N ALA A 199 -10.49 4.20 -6.65
CA ALA A 199 -11.04 3.52 -5.48
C ALA A 199 -10.81 2.00 -5.56
N ILE A 200 -11.06 1.38 -6.72
CA ILE A 200 -10.82 -0.05 -6.96
C ILE A 200 -9.34 -0.39 -6.77
N VAL A 201 -8.42 0.38 -7.36
CA VAL A 201 -6.97 0.17 -7.21
C VAL A 201 -6.56 0.29 -5.74
N LEU A 202 -7.05 1.29 -5.02
CA LEU A 202 -6.78 1.47 -3.59
C LEU A 202 -7.31 0.30 -2.75
N THR A 203 -8.51 -0.21 -3.06
CA THR A 203 -9.08 -1.39 -2.40
C THR A 203 -8.24 -2.65 -2.66
N ILE A 204 -7.78 -2.87 -3.89
CA ILE A 204 -6.89 -4.00 -4.23
C ILE A 204 -5.57 -3.89 -3.47
N LEU A 205 -4.96 -2.70 -3.46
CA LEU A 205 -3.72 -2.46 -2.70
C LEU A 205 -3.94 -2.68 -1.20
N PHE A 206 -5.07 -2.25 -0.64
CA PHE A 206 -5.43 -2.52 0.75
C PHE A 206 -5.44 -4.02 1.04
N ALA A 207 -6.19 -4.80 0.24
CA ALA A 207 -6.30 -6.25 0.41
C ALA A 207 -4.92 -6.94 0.37
N LEU A 208 -4.05 -6.55 -0.58
CA LEU A 208 -2.69 -7.08 -0.68
C LEU A 208 -1.83 -6.78 0.57
N ASN A 209 -1.96 -5.58 1.16
CA ASN A 209 -1.21 -5.23 2.38
C ASN A 209 -1.75 -5.98 3.61
N VAL A 210 -3.06 -6.23 3.70
CA VAL A 210 -3.65 -7.02 4.79
C VAL A 210 -3.16 -8.47 4.74
N ILE A 211 -3.11 -9.07 3.55
CA ILE A 211 -2.60 -10.43 3.35
C ILE A 211 -1.15 -10.52 3.84
N GLU A 212 -0.29 -9.56 3.46
CA GLU A 212 1.08 -9.49 3.95
C GLU A 212 1.15 -9.35 5.46
N PHE A 213 0.37 -8.46 6.06
CA PHE A 213 0.33 -8.27 7.51
C PHE A 213 0.03 -9.57 8.26
N VAL A 214 -1.06 -10.26 7.88
CA VAL A 214 -1.48 -11.53 8.50
C VAL A 214 -0.38 -12.58 8.36
N PHE A 215 0.24 -12.67 7.19
CA PHE A 215 1.34 -13.59 6.94
C PHE A 215 2.54 -13.33 7.88
N TRP A 216 2.97 -12.07 8.00
CA TRP A 216 4.11 -11.71 8.86
C TRP A 216 3.81 -11.90 10.34
N GLN A 217 2.59 -11.59 10.79
CA GLN A 217 2.13 -11.89 12.17
C GLN A 217 2.22 -13.39 12.46
N PHE A 218 1.68 -14.24 11.59
CA PHE A 218 1.75 -15.70 11.73
C PHE A 218 3.21 -16.20 11.79
N MET A 219 4.07 -15.67 10.93
CA MET A 219 5.49 -16.02 10.89
C MET A 219 6.29 -15.53 12.10
N SER A 220 5.80 -14.50 12.79
CA SER A 220 6.40 -13.96 14.03
C SER A 220 5.99 -14.79 15.26
N GLY A 221 4.77 -15.34 15.26
CA GLY A 221 4.23 -16.18 16.35
C GLY A 221 4.76 -17.61 16.37
N ARG A 222 5.28 -18.14 15.25
CA ARG A 222 5.98 -19.43 15.23
C ARG A 222 7.31 -19.31 15.99
N LYS A 223 7.30 -19.68 17.28
CA LYS A 223 8.54 -20.02 18.01
C LYS A 223 9.29 -21.05 17.17
N SER A 224 10.58 -20.80 16.93
CA SER A 224 11.47 -21.75 16.26
C SER A 224 11.59 -23.00 17.12
N THR A 225 10.69 -23.96 16.93
CA THR A 225 10.79 -25.32 17.49
C THR A 225 11.86 -26.07 16.73
N LYS A 226 13.12 -25.71 16.95
CA LYS A 226 14.32 -26.53 16.68
C LYS A 226 15.57 -25.78 17.12
N SER A 227 16.03 -26.07 18.34
CA SER A 227 17.44 -26.19 18.73
C SER A 227 17.58 -26.39 20.25
N SER A 228 16.94 -27.43 20.81
CA SER A 228 17.37 -28.00 22.10
C SER A 228 17.40 -29.53 21.98
N LYS A 229 18.31 -30.01 21.14
CA LYS A 229 18.84 -31.38 21.25
C LYS A 229 20.29 -31.33 20.76
N LYS A 230 21.20 -31.83 21.61
CA LYS A 230 22.67 -31.66 21.66
C LYS A 230 23.07 -30.50 22.56
N ARG A 231 23.69 -30.70 23.73
CA ARG A 231 24.30 -31.86 24.37
C ARG A 231 23.89 -31.89 25.84
#